data_AF-A0A5N5Q636-F1
#
_entry.id   AF-A0A5N5Q636-F1
#
_cell.length_a   1.000
_cell.length_b   1.000
_cell.length_c   1.000
_cell.angle_alpha   90.00
_cell.angle_beta   90.00
_cell.angle_gamma   90.00
#
_symmetry.space_group_name_H-M   'P 1'
#
loop_
_entity.id
_entity.type
_entity.pdbx_description
1 polymer ?
#
loop_
_entity_poly.entity_id
_entity_poly.type
_entity_poly.pdbx_seq_one_letter_code
_entity_poly.pdbx_strand_id
1 'polypeptide(L)'
;MDFSVKRLAADAGTLLSRAVQFTEEKLGQAEKTELDAHLENLLTRAECTKHWTEKILKQTEVLLQPNPNVRIEEFFYEKLDKKAPTRMNNHEMLGQSMIDSGNEFGPGTAYG
;
A
#
# COMPACT_ATOMS: atom_id res chain seq x y z
N MET A 1 -4.17 56.18 -19.80
CA MET A 1 -2.81 55.94 -19.26
C MET A 1 -2.70 54.44 -19.03
N ASP A 2 -2.15 53.69 -19.97
CA ASP A 2 -1.98 52.24 -19.82
C ASP A 2 -0.84 51.97 -18.83
N PHE A 3 -1.21 51.61 -17.61
CA PHE A 3 -0.27 51.26 -16.56
C PHE A 3 0.40 49.92 -16.93
N SER A 4 1.71 49.96 -17.16
CA SER A 4 2.48 48.86 -17.75
C SER A 4 2.84 47.79 -16.70
N VAL A 5 1.84 47.07 -16.19
CA VAL A 5 1.99 45.95 -15.25
C VAL A 5 2.95 44.88 -15.81
N LYS A 6 2.96 44.70 -17.13
CA LYS A 6 3.87 43.76 -17.82
C LYS A 6 5.34 44.15 -17.69
N ARG A 7 5.68 45.44 -17.69
CA ARG A 7 7.06 45.91 -17.52
C ARG A 7 7.52 45.72 -16.08
N LEU A 8 6.66 46.04 -15.12
CA LEU A 8 6.95 45.92 -13.69
C LEU A 8 7.14 44.45 -13.28
N ALA A 9 6.35 43.53 -13.85
CA ALA A 9 6.53 42.09 -13.67
C ALA A 9 7.83 41.56 -14.30
N ALA A 10 8.21 42.06 -15.49
CA ALA A 10 9.45 41.69 -16.14
C ALA A 10 10.68 42.17 -15.34
N ASP A 11 10.66 43.43 -14.87
CA ASP A 11 11.74 44.00 -14.07
C ASP A 11 11.86 43.29 -12.70
N ALA A 12 10.74 42.96 -12.05
CA ALA A 12 10.74 42.17 -10.82
C ALA A 12 11.27 40.73 -11.03
N GLY A 13 10.97 40.11 -12.18
CA GLY A 13 11.51 38.81 -12.55
C GLY A 13 13.03 38.82 -12.66
N THR A 14 13.62 39.86 -13.25
CA THR A 14 15.09 39.98 -13.35
C THR A 14 15.77 40.21 -11.99
N LEU A 15 15.12 40.92 -11.07
CA LEU A 15 15.62 41.12 -9.71
C LEU A 15 15.57 39.84 -8.90
N LEU A 16 14.49 39.05 -9.03
CA LEU A 16 14.37 37.74 -8.39
C LEU A 16 15.41 36.76 -8.93
N SER A 17 15.61 36.69 -10.26
CA SER A 17 16.66 35.85 -10.85
C SER A 17 18.05 36.25 -10.37
N ARG A 18 18.35 37.56 -10.28
CA ARG A 18 19.63 38.04 -9.76
C ARG A 18 19.82 37.76 -8.27
N ALA A 19 18.75 37.80 -7.47
CA ALA A 19 18.79 37.45 -6.06
C ALA A 19 19.03 35.94 -5.87
N VAL A 20 18.35 35.08 -6.65
CA VAL A 20 18.58 33.63 -6.66
C VAL A 20 20.03 33.32 -7.07
N GLN A 21 20.51 33.96 -8.13
CA GLN A 21 21.89 33.78 -8.61
C GLN A 21 22.93 34.26 -7.59
N PHE A 22 22.69 35.39 -6.91
CA PHE A 22 23.56 35.86 -5.83
C PHE A 22 23.53 34.91 -4.62
N THR A 23 22.39 34.31 -4.30
CA THR A 23 22.32 33.29 -3.25
C THR A 23 23.04 32.01 -3.64
N GLU A 24 22.94 31.56 -4.89
CA GLU A 24 23.67 30.39 -5.40
C GLU A 24 25.20 30.62 -5.40
N GLU A 25 25.66 31.80 -5.80
CA GLU A 25 27.09 32.15 -5.80
C GLU A 25 27.67 32.33 -4.39
N LYS A 26 26.86 32.73 -3.41
CA LYS A 26 27.29 32.96 -2.01
C LYS A 26 27.15 31.74 -1.09
N LEU A 27 26.20 30.86 -1.35
CA LEU A 27 25.99 29.62 -0.58
C LEU A 27 26.78 28.43 -1.13
N GLY A 28 27.42 28.59 -2.29
CA GLY A 28 28.16 27.53 -2.96
C GLY A 28 27.21 26.50 -3.55
N GLN A 29 27.57 25.95 -4.71
CA GLN A 29 27.02 24.67 -5.13
C GLN A 29 27.47 23.64 -4.09
N ALA A 30 26.59 23.32 -3.14
CA ALA A 30 26.68 22.03 -2.48
C ALA A 30 26.47 21.01 -3.60
N GLU A 31 27.56 20.52 -4.19
CA GLU A 31 27.52 19.41 -5.12
C GLU A 31 26.61 18.35 -4.49
N LYS A 32 25.56 17.97 -5.23
CA LYS A 32 24.65 16.92 -4.83
C LYS A 32 25.53 15.74 -4.46
N THR A 33 25.45 15.25 -3.23
CA THR A 33 26.26 14.11 -2.81
C THR A 33 25.84 12.94 -3.68
N GLU A 34 26.63 12.64 -4.72
CA GLU A 34 26.34 11.54 -5.63
C GLU A 34 26.47 10.26 -4.81
N LEU A 35 25.37 9.52 -4.71
CA LEU A 35 25.41 8.16 -4.17
C LEU A 35 26.27 7.37 -5.16
N ASP A 36 27.31 6.69 -4.65
CA ASP A 36 28.10 5.76 -5.45
C ASP A 36 27.15 4.84 -6.25
N ALA A 37 27.41 4.66 -7.54
CA ALA A 37 26.59 3.85 -8.43
C ALA A 37 26.35 2.43 -7.87
N HIS A 38 27.29 1.90 -7.08
CA HIS A 38 27.08 0.64 -6.37
C HIS A 38 25.97 0.73 -5.31
N LEU A 39 25.94 1.82 -4.53
CA LEU A 39 24.92 2.08 -3.53
C LEU A 39 23.54 2.34 -4.14
N GLU A 40 23.46 3.09 -5.25
CA GLU A 40 22.20 3.28 -5.98
C GLU A 40 21.60 1.96 -6.48
N ASN A 41 22.46 1.06 -6.99
CA ASN A 41 22.05 -0.29 -7.40
C ASN A 41 21.56 -1.12 -6.22
N LEU A 42 22.24 -1.05 -5.07
CA LEU A 42 21.81 -1.74 -3.86
C LEU A 42 20.48 -1.21 -3.33
N LEU A 43 20.29 0.11 -3.31
CA LEU A 43 19.03 0.74 -2.89
C LEU A 43 17.88 0.34 -3.81
N THR A 44 18.08 0.42 -5.13
CA THR A 44 17.07 0.00 -6.12
C THR A 44 16.66 -1.46 -5.91
N ARG A 45 17.64 -2.34 -5.65
CA ARG A 45 17.36 -3.75 -5.34
C ARG A 45 16.60 -3.91 -4.03
N ALA A 46 17.00 -3.21 -2.97
CA ALA A 46 16.35 -3.27 -1.67
C ALA A 46 14.89 -2.82 -1.74
N GLU A 47 14.61 -1.71 -2.44
CA GLU A 47 13.26 -1.22 -2.66
C GLU A 47 12.42 -2.19 -3.50
N CYS A 48 12.98 -2.71 -4.60
CA CYS A 48 12.32 -3.73 -5.42
C CYS A 48 11.98 -4.96 -4.58
N THR A 49 12.94 -5.49 -3.81
CA THR A 49 12.73 -6.65 -2.96
C THR A 49 11.64 -6.38 -1.94
N LYS A 50 11.72 -5.28 -1.19
CA LYS A 50 10.69 -4.91 -0.21
C LYS A 50 9.30 -4.83 -0.85
N HIS A 51 9.18 -4.11 -1.96
CA HIS A 51 7.91 -3.93 -2.66
C HIS A 51 7.28 -5.26 -3.08
N TRP A 52 8.07 -6.12 -3.72
CA TRP A 52 7.58 -7.41 -4.21
C TRP A 52 7.29 -8.38 -3.08
N THR A 53 8.11 -8.42 -2.03
CA THR A 53 7.85 -9.25 -0.85
C THR A 53 6.55 -8.85 -0.17
N GLU A 54 6.33 -7.56 0.11
CA GLU A 54 5.08 -7.08 0.71
C GLU A 54 3.87 -7.35 -0.18
N LYS A 55 4.03 -7.20 -1.50
CA LYS A 55 2.95 -7.43 -2.46
C LYS A 55 2.57 -8.92 -2.53
N ILE A 56 3.55 -9.82 -2.60
CA ILE A 56 3.31 -11.27 -2.61
C ILE A 56 2.58 -11.67 -1.34
N LEU A 57 3.07 -11.24 -0.16
CA LEU A 57 2.44 -11.55 1.12
C LEU A 57 0.96 -11.13 1.14
N LYS A 58 0.66 -9.88 0.77
CA LYS A 58 -0.72 -9.37 0.70
C LYS A 58 -1.60 -10.15 -0.29
N GLN A 59 -1.06 -10.57 -1.43
CA GLN A 59 -1.83 -11.35 -2.41
C GLN A 59 -2.08 -12.79 -1.93
N THR A 60 -1.10 -13.40 -1.26
CA THR A 60 -1.26 -14.73 -0.65
C THR A 60 -2.32 -14.70 0.45
N GLU A 61 -2.38 -13.66 1.28
CA GLU A 61 -3.44 -13.48 2.28
C GLU A 61 -4.84 -13.42 1.64
N VAL A 62 -4.99 -12.70 0.52
CA VAL A 62 -6.27 -12.64 -0.22
C VAL A 62 -6.66 -14.01 -0.74
N LEU A 63 -5.71 -14.80 -1.23
CA LEU A 63 -5.97 -16.15 -1.75
C LEU A 63 -6.42 -17.09 -0.63
N LEU A 64 -5.76 -17.05 0.53
CA LEU A 64 -6.07 -17.91 1.67
C LEU A 64 -7.38 -17.50 2.35
N GLN A 65 -7.60 -16.20 2.50
CA GLN A 65 -8.82 -15.65 3.11
C GLN A 65 -9.45 -14.59 2.21
N PRO A 66 -10.27 -14.99 1.23
CA PRO A 66 -10.85 -14.06 0.25
C PRO A 66 -11.82 -13.06 0.90
N ASN A 67 -12.43 -13.42 2.03
CA ASN A 67 -13.36 -12.56 2.73
C ASN A 67 -12.63 -11.35 3.38
N PRO A 68 -12.86 -10.12 2.93
CA PRO A 68 -12.15 -8.94 3.44
C PRO A 68 -12.50 -8.62 4.91
N ASN A 69 -13.72 -8.94 5.36
CA ASN A 69 -14.13 -8.68 6.74
C ASN A 69 -13.32 -9.53 7.72
N VAL A 70 -13.11 -10.80 7.36
CA VAL A 70 -12.32 -11.73 8.19
C VAL A 70 -10.86 -11.29 8.25
N ARG A 71 -10.27 -10.88 7.12
CA ARG A 71 -8.88 -10.39 7.08
C ARG A 71 -8.66 -9.15 7.94
N ILE A 72 -9.55 -8.17 7.87
CA ILE A 72 -9.45 -6.95 8.68
C ILE A 72 -9.56 -7.29 10.17
N GLU A 73 -10.49 -8.16 10.54
CA GLU A 73 -10.67 -8.59 11.91
C GLU A 73 -9.45 -9.36 12.44
N GLU A 74 -8.90 -10.30 11.65
CA GLU A 74 -7.65 -11.01 11.98
C GLU A 74 -6.49 -10.04 12.19
N PHE A 75 -6.33 -9.06 11.30
CA PHE A 75 -5.33 -8.01 11.46
C PHE A 75 -5.50 -7.25 12.79
N PHE A 76 -6.73 -6.90 13.18
CA PHE A 76 -6.98 -6.25 14.48
C PHE A 76 -6.63 -7.15 15.65
N TYR A 77 -7.00 -8.43 15.61
CA TYR A 77 -6.67 -9.38 16.68
C TYR A 77 -5.16 -9.59 16.82
N GLU A 78 -4.44 -9.70 15.71
CA GLU A 78 -2.98 -9.79 15.68
C GLU A 78 -2.34 -8.53 16.29
N LYS A 79 -2.80 -7.33 15.92
CA LYS A 79 -2.27 -6.07 16.47
C LYS A 79 -2.57 -5.86 17.96
N LEU A 80 -3.64 -6.48 18.46
CA LEU A 80 -4.01 -6.43 19.88
C LEU A 80 -3.42 -7.57 20.70
N ASP A 81 -2.62 -8.45 20.09
CA ASP A 81 -2.09 -9.69 20.70
C ASP A 81 -3.19 -10.54 21.36
N LYS A 82 -4.34 -10.60 20.67
CA LYS A 82 -5.53 -11.34 21.11
C LYS A 82 -5.81 -12.47 20.14
N LYS A 83 -6.35 -13.57 20.67
CA LYS A 83 -6.76 -14.70 19.83
C LYS A 83 -8.03 -14.33 19.05
N ALA A 84 -7.98 -14.46 17.73
CA ALA A 84 -9.16 -14.32 16.89
C ALA A 84 -10.21 -15.40 17.24
N PRO A 85 -11.51 -15.07 17.19
CA PRO A 85 -12.57 -16.02 17.45
C PRO A 85 -12.51 -17.15 16.43
N THR A 86 -12.71 -18.39 16.89
CA THR A 86 -12.79 -19.56 16.01
C THR A 86 -14.12 -19.51 15.26
N ARG A 87 -14.04 -19.47 13.93
CA ARG A 87 -15.20 -19.42 13.05
C ARG A 87 -15.34 -20.72 12.30
N MET A 88 -16.58 -21.06 11.95
CA MET A 88 -16.85 -22.17 11.07
C MET A 88 -16.29 -21.86 9.67
N ASN A 89 -15.46 -22.74 9.15
CA ASN A 89 -14.90 -22.59 7.82
C ASN A 89 -15.97 -22.92 6.75
N ASN A 90 -15.71 -22.52 5.50
CA ASN A 90 -16.69 -22.71 4.42
C ASN A 90 -17.09 -24.18 4.21
N HIS A 91 -16.16 -25.12 4.43
CA HIS A 91 -16.44 -26.55 4.29
C HIS A 91 -17.28 -27.09 5.45
N GLU A 92 -17.07 -26.59 6.66
CA GLU A 92 -17.89 -26.92 7.83
C GLU A 92 -19.31 -26.36 7.68
N MET A 93 -19.45 -25.13 7.16
CA MET A 93 -20.77 -24.55 6.85
C MET A 93 -21.54 -25.39 5.81
N LEU A 94 -20.83 -25.82 4.76
CA LEU A 94 -21.41 -26.71 3.75
C LEU A 94 -21.78 -28.06 4.37
N GLY A 95 -20.88 -28.67 5.14
CA GLY A 95 -21.11 -29.95 5.79
C GLY A 95 -22.32 -29.93 6.73
N GLN A 96 -22.45 -28.87 7.53
CA GLN A 96 -23.61 -28.67 8.40
C GLN A 96 -24.91 -28.60 7.58
N SER A 97 -24.91 -27.80 6.51
CA SER A 97 -26.08 -27.69 5.63
C SER A 97 -26.43 -29.03 4.96
N MET A 98 -25.42 -29.82 4.58
CA MET A 98 -25.62 -31.16 4.01
C MET A 98 -26.22 -32.12 5.03
N ILE A 99 -25.73 -32.12 6.27
CA ILE A 99 -26.26 -32.94 7.36
C ILE A 99 -27.72 -32.57 7.65
N ASP A 100 -28.01 -31.28 7.79
CA ASP A 100 -29.36 -30.78 8.07
C ASP A 100 -30.32 -31.17 6.94
N SER A 101 -29.90 -31.02 5.68
CA SER A 101 -30.71 -31.42 4.52
C SER A 101 -30.94 -32.93 4.43
N GLY A 102 -29.94 -33.76 4.74
CA GLY A 102 -30.10 -35.22 4.76
C GLY A 102 -31.08 -35.68 5.85
N ASN A 103 -31.05 -35.04 7.02
CA ASN A 103 -32.01 -35.31 8.09
C ASN A 103 -33.45 -34.93 7.68
N GLU A 104 -33.62 -33.87 6.89
CA GLU A 104 -34.92 -33.42 6.40
C GLU A 104 -35.45 -34.30 5.24
N PHE A 105 -34.57 -34.83 4.38
CA PHE A 105 -34.95 -35.79 3.34
C PHE A 105 -35.47 -37.12 3.93
N GLY A 106 -34.88 -37.56 5.04
CA GLY A 106 -35.39 -38.64 5.88
C GLY A 106 -35.06 -40.05 5.37
N PRO A 107 -34.84 -41.02 6.29
CA PRO A 107 -34.08 -42.26 6.08
C PRO A 107 -34.67 -43.25 5.06
N GLY A 108 -35.83 -42.96 4.49
CA GLY A 108 -36.48 -43.74 3.45
C GLY A 108 -35.99 -43.44 2.03
N THR A 109 -35.14 -42.43 1.84
CA THR A 109 -34.60 -42.08 0.52
C THR A 109 -33.13 -42.48 0.37
N ALA A 110 -32.66 -42.64 -0.87
CA ALA A 110 -31.25 -42.91 -1.15
C ALA A 110 -30.33 -41.70 -0.85
N TYR A 111 -30.89 -40.52 -0.56
CA TYR A 111 -30.17 -39.26 -0.42
C TYR A 111 -30.07 -38.75 1.02
N GLY A 112 -30.56 -39.52 1.99
CA GLY A 112 -30.73 -39.10 3.37
C GLY A 112 -32.13 -39.41 3.81
#